data_AF-V5RL31-F1
#
_entry.id   AF-V5RL31-F1
#
_cell.length_a   1.000
_cell.length_b   1.000
_cell.length_c   1.000
_cell.angle_alpha   90.00
_cell.angle_beta   90.00
_cell.angle_gamma   90.00
#
_symmetry.space_group_name_H-M   'P 1'
#
loop_
_entity.id
_entity.type
_entity.pdbx_description
1 polymer ?
#
loop_
_entity_poly.entity_id
_entity_poly.type
_entity_poly.pdbx_seq_one_letter_code
_entity_poly.pdbx_strand_id
1 'polypeptide(L)'
;MMKTFLNKEEKKLFSKKNIKKIKKEDFFSYLEMQETFLKSLKESYYGDNVDNEVTEKQIEKQEKYVADLNKYYYEVVLISEKSTKDPFQNLDKEFKNLIKPFEKIQKD
;
A
#
# COMPACT_ATOMS: atom_id res chain seq x y z
N MET A 1 1.62 -4.32 -12.23
CA MET A 1 2.21 -2.98 -12.00
C MET A 1 3.25 -2.93 -10.87
N MET A 2 3.08 -3.57 -9.70
CA MET A 2 4.13 -3.56 -8.64
C MET A 2 5.43 -4.36 -8.92
N LYS A 3 5.43 -5.28 -9.90
CA LYS A 3 6.56 -6.21 -10.11
C LYS A 3 7.80 -5.56 -10.74
N THR A 4 7.75 -4.30 -11.16
CA THR A 4 8.85 -3.68 -11.91
C THR A 4 9.78 -2.83 -11.06
N PHE A 5 9.32 -2.30 -9.92
CA PHE A 5 10.07 -1.27 -9.17
C PHE A 5 10.62 -1.72 -7.82
N LEU A 6 9.94 -2.68 -7.19
CA LEU A 6 10.36 -3.22 -5.91
C LEU A 6 11.50 -4.22 -6.08
N ASN A 7 12.47 -4.20 -5.18
CA ASN A 7 13.51 -5.23 -5.09
C ASN A 7 12.90 -6.60 -4.68
N LYS A 8 13.69 -7.68 -4.70
CA LYS A 8 13.17 -9.03 -4.45
C LYS A 8 12.57 -9.21 -3.04
N GLU A 9 13.13 -8.51 -2.05
CA GLU A 9 12.69 -8.50 -0.65
C GLU A 9 11.41 -7.67 -0.49
N GLU A 10 11.39 -6.46 -1.04
CA GLU A 10 10.24 -5.55 -1.06
C GLU A 10 9.06 -6.15 -1.81
N LYS A 11 9.30 -6.86 -2.91
CA LYS A 11 8.24 -7.61 -3.64
C LYS A 11 7.57 -8.66 -2.78
N LYS A 12 8.31 -9.30 -1.87
CA LYS A 12 7.73 -10.24 -0.90
C LYS A 12 6.91 -9.49 0.14
N LEU A 13 7.46 -8.39 0.67
CA LEU A 13 6.80 -7.54 1.66
C LEU A 13 5.46 -6.99 1.11
N PHE A 14 5.50 -6.36 -0.06
CA PHE A 14 4.36 -5.77 -0.77
C PHE A 14 3.73 -6.75 -1.79
N SER A 15 3.74 -8.05 -1.50
CA SER A 15 2.96 -8.99 -2.31
C SER A 15 1.48 -8.84 -1.98
N LYS A 16 0.57 -9.10 -2.94
CA LYS A 16 -0.90 -9.06 -2.70
C LYS A 16 -1.36 -9.84 -1.45
N LYS A 17 -0.62 -10.88 -1.05
CA LYS A 17 -0.89 -11.69 0.15
C LYS A 17 -0.48 -10.99 1.45
N ASN A 18 0.61 -10.24 1.42
CA ASN A 18 1.18 -9.55 2.59
C ASN A 18 0.73 -8.09 2.69
N ILE A 19 0.27 -7.50 1.58
CA ILE A 19 -0.20 -6.11 1.55
C ILE A 19 -1.46 -5.88 2.36
N LYS A 20 -2.32 -6.91 2.48
CA LYS A 20 -3.46 -6.91 3.39
C LYS A 20 -3.06 -6.98 4.87
N LYS A 21 -1.80 -7.34 5.15
CA LYS A 21 -1.24 -7.51 6.50
C LYS A 21 -0.29 -6.38 6.89
N ILE A 22 0.22 -5.62 5.93
CA ILE A 22 1.02 -4.42 6.20
C ILE A 22 0.09 -3.38 6.80
N LYS A 23 0.46 -2.88 7.97
CA LYS A 23 -0.26 -1.77 8.60
C LYS A 23 0.04 -0.48 7.85
N LYS A 24 -0.90 0.47 7.85
CA LYS A 24 -0.72 1.76 7.17
C LYS A 24 0.50 2.50 7.69
N GLU A 25 0.73 2.42 9.00
CA GLU A 25 1.84 3.03 9.71
C GLU A 25 3.19 2.44 9.26
N ASP A 26 3.25 1.13 9.01
CA ASP A 26 4.47 0.46 8.54
C ASP A 26 4.79 0.87 7.09
N PHE A 27 3.77 0.99 6.23
CA PHE A 27 3.96 1.49 4.87
C PHE A 27 4.38 2.96 4.87
N PHE A 28 3.74 3.78 5.71
CA PHE A 28 4.05 5.20 5.82
C PHE A 28 5.49 5.42 6.31
N SER A 29 5.91 4.70 7.35
CA SER A 29 7.30 4.71 7.82
C SER A 29 8.30 4.34 6.72
N TYR A 30 7.97 3.34 5.89
CA TYR A 30 8.80 2.96 4.75
C TYR A 30 8.86 4.06 3.69
N LEU A 31 7.74 4.72 3.38
CA LEU A 31 7.70 5.84 2.45
C LEU A 31 8.53 7.03 2.95
N GLU A 32 8.39 7.41 4.22
CA GLU A 32 9.19 8.48 4.85
C GLU A 32 10.69 8.19 4.80
N MET A 33 11.08 6.93 5.00
CA MET A 33 12.48 6.50 4.87
C MET A 33 13.00 6.72 3.44
N GLN A 34 12.21 6.37 2.42
CA GLN A 34 12.59 6.53 1.01
C GLN A 34 12.65 8.01 0.59
N GLU A 35 11.77 8.85 1.13
CA GLU A 35 11.79 10.30 0.94
C GLU A 35 13.01 10.96 1.61
N THR A 36 13.35 10.50 2.81
CA THR A 36 14.55 10.97 3.53
C THR A 36 15.83 10.60 2.76
N PHE A 37 15.89 9.38 2.22
CA PHE A 37 17.01 8.95 1.39
C PHE A 37 17.13 9.80 0.12
N LEU A 38 16.01 10.06 -0.56
CA LEU A 38 16.00 10.95 -1.72
C LEU A 38 16.49 12.36 -1.38
N LYS A 39 16.05 12.89 -0.23
CA LYS A 39 16.48 14.20 0.26
C LYS A 39 17.99 14.24 0.49
N SER A 40 18.55 13.22 1.14
CA SER A 40 19.99 13.10 1.37
C SER A 40 20.79 13.03 0.06
N LEU A 41 20.30 12.30 -0.95
CA LEU A 41 20.93 12.26 -2.28
C LEU A 41 20.96 13.63 -2.94
N LYS A 42 19.85 14.38 -2.88
CA LYS A 42 19.77 15.74 -3.42
C LYS A 42 20.70 16.69 -2.68
N GLU A 43 20.73 16.64 -1.36
CA GLU A 43 21.62 17.47 -0.54
C GLU A 43 23.09 17.20 -0.86
N SER A 44 23.48 15.93 -1.02
CA SER A 44 24.83 15.57 -1.47
C SER A 44 25.13 16.14 -2.86
N TYR A 45 24.19 16.01 -3.80
CA TYR A 45 24.37 16.49 -5.17
C TYR A 45 24.50 18.00 -5.28
N TYR A 46 23.70 18.77 -4.53
CA TYR A 46 23.77 20.23 -4.55
C TYR A 46 24.90 20.79 -3.68
N GLY A 47 25.38 20.02 -2.68
CA GLY A 47 26.49 20.41 -1.81
C GLY A 47 27.86 20.18 -2.43
N ASP A 48 28.00 19.10 -3.21
CA ASP A 48 29.18 18.85 -4.03
C ASP A 48 29.08 19.72 -5.30
N ASN A 49 29.86 20.80 -5.42
CA ASN A 49 29.92 21.68 -6.61
C ASN A 49 30.50 20.99 -7.87
N VAL A 50 30.31 19.69 -8.01
CA VAL A 50 30.81 18.84 -9.08
C VAL A 50 29.60 18.19 -9.74
N ASP A 51 29.36 18.54 -11.00
CA ASP A 51 28.35 17.87 -11.82
C ASP A 51 28.68 16.37 -11.91
N ASN A 52 27.84 15.56 -11.28
CA ASN A 52 27.98 14.12 -11.26
C ASN A 52 26.73 13.48 -11.88
N GLU A 53 26.79 13.25 -13.19
CA GLU A 53 25.70 12.63 -13.96
C GLU A 53 25.25 11.26 -13.40
N VAL A 54 26.14 10.54 -12.68
CA VAL A 54 25.78 9.26 -12.06
C VAL A 54 24.84 9.49 -10.89
N THR A 55 25.15 10.48 -10.04
CA THR A 55 24.31 10.86 -8.91
C THR A 55 23.00 11.47 -9.38
N GLU A 56 23.02 12.29 -10.43
CA GLU A 56 21.80 12.85 -11.05
C GLU A 56 20.85 11.74 -11.53
N LYS A 57 21.37 10.76 -12.28
CA LYS A 57 20.58 9.59 -12.73
C LYS A 57 20.08 8.74 -11.56
N GLN A 58 20.80 8.69 -10.44
CA GLN A 58 20.33 8.02 -9.23
C GLN A 58 19.19 8.78 -8.56
N ILE A 59 19.28 10.11 -8.50
CA ILE A 59 18.21 10.98 -8.00
C ILE A 59 16.95 10.78 -8.83
N GLU A 60 17.01 10.88 -10.16
CA GLU A 60 15.84 10.70 -11.03
C GLU A 60 15.16 9.34 -10.83
N LYS A 61 15.95 8.26 -10.71
CA LYS A 61 15.42 6.91 -10.44
C LYS A 61 14.73 6.85 -9.09
N GLN A 62 15.33 7.44 -8.07
CA GLN A 62 14.79 7.45 -6.72
C GLN A 62 13.53 8.34 -6.63
N GLU A 63 13.49 9.48 -7.31
CA GLU A 63 12.30 10.35 -7.41
C GLU A 63 11.12 9.59 -8.01
N LYS A 64 11.36 8.91 -9.12
CA LYS A 64 10.33 8.09 -9.77
C LYS A 64 9.84 6.98 -8.84
N TYR A 65 10.75 6.34 -8.12
CA TYR A 65 10.41 5.29 -7.17
C TYR A 65 9.53 5.81 -6.03
N VAL A 66 9.90 6.94 -5.41
CA VAL A 66 9.12 7.60 -4.36
C VAL A 66 7.75 8.04 -4.87
N ALA A 67 7.67 8.61 -6.08
CA ALA A 67 6.40 9.01 -6.69
C ALA A 67 5.45 7.82 -6.90
N ASP A 68 5.98 6.70 -7.38
CA ASP A 68 5.21 5.46 -7.56
C ASP A 68 4.75 4.86 -6.22
N LEU A 69 5.58 4.91 -5.17
CA LEU A 69 5.20 4.49 -3.81
C LEU A 69 4.10 5.37 -3.21
N ASN A 70 4.23 6.69 -3.38
CA ASN A 70 3.22 7.66 -2.95
C ASN A 70 1.88 7.37 -3.62
N LYS A 71 1.87 7.22 -4.95
CA LYS A 71 0.68 6.85 -5.70
C LYS A 71 0.04 5.57 -5.17
N TYR A 72 0.85 4.55 -4.89
CA TYR A 72 0.37 3.29 -4.33
C TYR A 72 -0.24 3.43 -2.93
N TYR A 73 0.37 4.25 -2.07
CA TYR A 73 -0.17 4.54 -0.74
C TYR A 73 -1.58 5.12 -0.81
N TYR A 74 -1.77 6.14 -1.66
CA TYR A 74 -3.08 6.76 -1.85
C TYR A 74 -4.09 5.82 -2.51
N GLU A 75 -3.72 5.15 -3.60
CA GLU A 75 -4.66 4.35 -4.41
C GLU A 75 -5.04 3.01 -3.77
N VAL A 76 -4.15 2.41 -2.98
CA VAL A 76 -4.33 1.03 -2.52
C VAL A 76 -4.35 0.95 -1.00
N VAL A 77 -3.39 1.58 -0.30
CA VAL A 77 -3.32 1.47 1.16
C VAL A 77 -4.44 2.28 1.82
N LEU A 78 -4.67 3.53 1.40
CA LEU A 78 -5.72 4.38 1.97
C LEU A 78 -7.13 3.96 1.52
N ILE A 79 -7.32 3.57 0.26
CA ILE A 79 -8.63 3.19 -0.28
C ILE A 79 -9.06 1.78 0.16
N SER A 80 -8.14 0.81 0.29
CA SER A 80 -8.52 -0.58 0.62
C SER A 80 -9.22 -0.74 1.97
N GLU A 81 -8.89 0.09 2.96
CA GLU A 81 -9.54 0.07 4.28
C GLU A 81 -11.03 0.42 4.22
N LYS A 82 -11.46 1.25 3.26
CA LYS A 82 -12.88 1.60 3.11
C LYS A 82 -13.73 0.46 2.52
N SER A 83 -13.13 -0.63 2.01
CA SER A 83 -13.87 -1.67 1.27
C SER A 83 -14.29 -2.89 2.10
N THR A 84 -13.92 -2.98 3.38
CA THR A 84 -13.99 -4.28 4.10
C THR A 84 -15.21 -4.52 5.00
N LYS A 85 -16.26 -3.70 4.92
CA LYS A 85 -17.57 -4.08 5.48
C LYS A 85 -18.68 -3.48 4.62
N ASP A 86 -19.15 -4.26 3.65
CA ASP A 86 -20.47 -4.02 3.08
C ASP A 86 -21.49 -4.21 4.21
N PRO A 87 -22.22 -3.15 4.64
CA PRO A 87 -23.20 -3.24 5.73
C PRO A 87 -24.29 -4.28 5.43
N PHE A 88 -24.55 -4.57 4.15
CA PHE A 88 -25.58 -5.52 3.71
C PHE A 88 -25.19 -6.98 3.95
N GLN A 89 -23.89 -7.32 4.01
CA GLN A 89 -23.48 -8.71 4.28
C GLN A 89 -23.78 -9.16 5.72
N ASN A 90 -23.75 -8.25 6.70
CA ASN A 90 -24.14 -8.56 8.07
C ASN A 90 -25.67 -8.66 8.20
N LEU A 91 -26.40 -7.79 7.52
CA LEU A 91 -27.87 -7.83 7.47
C LEU A 91 -28.38 -9.14 6.89
N ASP A 92 -27.79 -9.65 5.81
CA ASP A 92 -28.18 -10.95 5.23
C ASP A 92 -27.99 -12.12 6.20
N LYS A 93 -26.93 -12.07 7.01
CA LYS A 93 -26.63 -13.12 7.98
C LYS A 93 -27.58 -13.06 9.18
N GLU A 94 -27.90 -11.86 9.66
CA GLU A 94 -28.89 -11.64 10.70
C GLU A 94 -30.30 -12.03 10.24
N PHE A 95 -30.69 -11.62 9.02
CA PHE A 95 -31.97 -11.95 8.42
C PHE A 95 -32.16 -13.45 8.23
N LYS A 96 -31.14 -14.17 7.72
CA LYS A 96 -31.18 -15.63 7.61
C LYS A 96 -31.28 -16.34 8.97
N ASN A 97 -30.65 -15.80 10.01
CA ASN A 97 -30.77 -16.34 11.36
C ASN A 97 -32.14 -16.08 11.99
N LEU A 98 -32.78 -14.95 11.65
CA LEU A 98 -34.14 -14.60 12.04
C LEU A 98 -35.19 -15.48 11.35
N ILE A 99 -35.01 -15.84 10.07
CA ILE A 99 -36.00 -16.60 9.29
C ILE A 99 -35.93 -18.11 9.54
N LYS A 100 -34.73 -18.65 9.82
CA LYS A 100 -34.50 -20.08 10.06
C LYS A 100 -35.48 -20.76 11.03
N PRO A 101 -35.85 -20.17 12.17
CA PRO A 101 -36.84 -20.75 13.07
C PRO A 101 -38.22 -20.87 12.44
N PHE A 102 -38.64 -19.87 11.65
CA PHE A 102 -39.94 -19.85 10.98
C PHE A 102 -40.01 -20.85 9.83
N GLU A 103 -38.95 -21.00 9.04
CA GLU A 103 -38.85 -22.03 8.00
C GLU A 103 -38.90 -23.44 8.57
N LYS A 104 -38.41 -23.64 9.80
CA LYS A 104 -38.46 -24.95 10.47
C LYS A 104 -39.89 -25.30 10.89
N ILE A 105 -40.66 -24.32 11.37
CA ILE A 105 -42.06 -24.50 11.79
C ILE A 105 -42.99 -24.73 10.59
N GLN A 106 -42.69 -24.16 9.42
CA GLN A 106 -43.52 -24.33 8.20
C GLN A 106 -43.31 -25.66 7.47
N LYS A 107 -42.30 -26.45 7.82
CA LYS A 107 -42.00 -27.75 7.19
C LYS A 107 -42.54 -28.95 7.96
N ASP A 108 -42.98 -28.75 9.20
CA ASP A 108 -43.74 -29.71 10.02
C ASP A 108 -45.25 -29.52 9.81
#